data_AF-A0A2N2LQS9-F1
#
_entry.id   AF-A0A2N2LQS9-F1
#
_cell.length_a   1.000
_cell.length_b   1.000
_cell.length_c   1.000
_cell.angle_alpha   90.00
_cell.angle_beta   90.00
_cell.angle_gamma   90.00
#
_symmetry.space_group_name_H-M   'P 1'
#
loop_
_entity.id
_entity.type
_entity.pdbx_description
1 polymer ?
#
loop_
_entity_poly.entity_id
_entity_poly.type
_entity_poly.pdbx_seq_one_letter_code
_entity_poly.pdbx_strand_id
1 'polypeptide(L)'
;MLIDLKENSICTECGLCREVCPVFQIYHQEEYSPRGRAILGTTGIQTLIYYQCTLCRTCRVVCPIGHDPSGETLRSGLIAVGVETPANQTMIANIRQYGNPFGLLAEGEIPKTLTCC
;
A
#
# COMPACT_ATOMS: atom_id res chain seq x y z
N MET A 1 13.13 -6.54 -3.92
CA MET A 1 14.25 -5.58 -3.87
C MET A 1 13.64 -4.19 -4.04
N LEU A 2 13.62 -3.40 -2.97
CA LEU A 2 13.09 -2.03 -2.96
C LEU A 2 13.97 -1.18 -3.89
N ILE A 3 13.50 -0.91 -5.11
CA ILE A 3 14.22 0.01 -6.00
C ILE A 3 13.79 1.41 -5.59
N ASP A 4 14.52 1.97 -4.64
CA ASP A 4 14.50 3.38 -4.33
C ASP A 4 14.83 4.12 -5.64
N LEU A 5 13.84 4.79 -6.21
CA LEU A 5 14.02 5.57 -7.41
C LEU A 5 14.83 6.81 -7.03
N LYS A 6 16.10 6.88 -7.45
CA LYS A 6 16.91 8.10 -7.28
C LYS A 6 16.23 9.32 -7.89
N GLU A 7 15.43 9.12 -8.93
CA GLU A 7 14.60 10.13 -9.57
C GLU A 7 13.20 9.55 -9.80
N ASN A 8 12.16 10.22 -9.28
CA ASN A 8 10.76 9.87 -9.51
C ASN A 8 10.09 11.00 -10.30
N SER A 9 9.99 10.84 -11.62
CA SER A 9 9.44 11.86 -12.52
C SER A 9 7.99 12.22 -12.14
N ILE A 10 7.60 13.48 -12.37
CA ILE A 10 6.25 13.97 -12.03
C ILE A 10 5.19 13.26 -12.87
N CYS A 11 4.15 12.73 -12.23
CA CYS A 11 3.02 12.08 -12.89
C CYS A 11 2.37 12.99 -13.94
N THR A 12 2.15 12.47 -15.15
CA THR A 12 1.44 13.18 -16.24
C THR A 12 -0.05 12.83 -16.34
N GLU A 13 -0.57 12.09 -15.37
CA GLU A 13 -1.99 11.72 -15.24
C GLU A 13 -2.60 10.93 -16.42
N CYS A 14 -1.75 10.32 -17.27
CA CYS A 14 -2.17 9.59 -18.48
C CYS A 14 -3.11 8.39 -18.24
N GLY A 15 -3.10 7.80 -17.04
CA GLY A 15 -4.02 6.72 -16.66
C GLY A 15 -3.61 5.29 -17.04
N LEU A 16 -2.47 5.05 -17.70
CA LEU A 16 -1.99 3.68 -18.01
C LEU A 16 -1.89 2.78 -16.76
N CYS A 17 -1.43 3.35 -15.64
CA CYS A 17 -1.33 2.63 -14.38
C CYS A 17 -2.69 2.26 -13.76
N ARG A 18 -3.75 3.01 -14.08
CA ARG A 18 -5.12 2.75 -13.61
C ARG A 18 -5.64 1.44 -14.20
N GLU A 19 -5.46 1.24 -15.50
CA GLU A 19 -5.98 0.07 -16.21
C GLU A 19 -5.38 -1.25 -15.72
N VAL A 20 -4.12 -1.26 -15.30
CA VAL A 20 -3.44 -2.47 -14.83
C VAL A 20 -3.57 -2.72 -13.33
N CYS A 21 -4.26 -1.86 -12.59
CA CYS A 21 -4.34 -1.97 -11.14
C CYS A 21 -5.46 -2.91 -10.70
N PRO A 22 -5.15 -4.05 -10.04
CA PRO A 22 -6.19 -5.00 -9.62
C PRO A 22 -7.17 -4.40 -8.62
N VAL A 23 -6.72 -3.46 -7.79
CA VAL A 23 -7.56 -2.75 -6.81
C VAL A 23 -8.58 -1.87 -7.53
N PHE A 24 -8.14 -1.12 -8.54
CA PHE A 24 -9.05 -0.29 -9.34
C PHE A 24 -10.06 -1.13 -10.13
N GLN A 25 -9.66 -2.30 -10.63
CA GLN A 25 -10.55 -3.22 -11.33
C GLN A 25 -11.69 -3.77 -10.45
N ILE A 26 -11.58 -3.65 -9.12
CA ILE A 26 -12.63 -4.04 -8.18
C ILE A 26 -13.46 -2.83 -7.76
N TYR A 27 -12.80 -1.74 -7.33
CA TYR A 27 -13.49 -0.60 -6.74
C TYR A 27 -14.05 0.39 -7.77
N HIS A 28 -13.42 0.50 -8.94
CA HIS A 28 -13.76 1.45 -10.01
C HIS A 28 -13.86 2.93 -9.60
N GLN A 29 -13.24 3.31 -8.49
CA GLN A 29 -13.14 4.70 -8.02
C GLN A 29 -11.67 5.15 -8.11
N GLU A 30 -11.46 6.37 -8.62
CA GLU A 30 -10.14 6.85 -9.03
C GLU A 30 -9.15 6.92 -7.87
N GLU A 31 -9.61 7.22 -6.65
CA GLU A 31 -8.83 7.28 -5.42
C GLU A 31 -8.13 5.96 -5.07
N TYR A 32 -8.67 4.81 -5.50
CA TYR A 32 -8.04 3.50 -5.30
C TYR A 32 -7.01 3.17 -6.39
N SER A 33 -7.04 3.89 -7.51
CA SER A 33 -6.10 3.67 -8.59
C SER A 33 -4.69 4.19 -8.26
N PRO A 34 -3.65 3.74 -8.99
CA PRO A 34 -2.31 4.25 -8.81
C PRO A 34 -2.16 5.70 -9.28
N ARG A 35 -2.95 6.15 -10.27
CA ARG A 35 -2.98 7.55 -10.70
C ARG A 35 -3.60 8.43 -9.63
N GLY A 36 -4.79 8.07 -9.14
CA GLY A 36 -5.43 8.76 -8.03
C GLY A 36 -4.53 8.84 -6.81
N ARG A 37 -3.80 7.77 -6.46
CA ARG A 37 -2.79 7.81 -5.40
C ARG A 37 -1.64 8.78 -5.70
N ALA A 38 -1.13 8.82 -6.93
CA ALA A 38 -0.09 9.78 -7.32
C ALA A 38 -0.57 11.23 -7.15
N ILE A 39 -1.83 11.52 -7.51
CA ILE A 39 -2.44 12.84 -7.33
C ILE A 39 -2.63 13.14 -5.83
N LEU A 40 -3.33 12.26 -5.10
CA LEU A 40 -3.64 12.42 -3.67
C LEU A 40 -2.38 12.54 -2.81
N GLY A 41 -1.33 11.80 -3.15
CA GLY A 41 -0.04 11.84 -2.45
C GLY A 41 0.62 13.23 -2.46
N THR A 42 0.32 14.07 -3.46
CA THR A 42 0.82 15.46 -3.50
C THR A 42 0.02 16.43 -2.63
N THR A 43 -1.19 16.05 -2.21
CA THR A 43 -2.10 16.91 -1.44
C THR A 43 -1.88 16.84 0.07
N GLY A 44 -1.10 15.86 0.55
CA GLY A 44 -0.86 15.64 1.97
C GLY A 44 -2.08 15.09 2.73
N ILE A 45 -3.12 14.63 2.02
CA ILE A 45 -4.30 14.05 2.66
C ILE A 45 -3.96 12.76 3.40
N GLN A 46 -4.45 12.66 4.63
CA GLN A 46 -4.27 11.48 5.48
C GLN A 46 -5.48 10.57 5.28
N THR A 47 -5.30 9.47 4.54
CA THR A 47 -6.40 8.57 4.20
C THR A 47 -5.98 7.11 4.28
N LEU A 48 -6.86 6.27 4.85
CA LEU A 48 -6.63 4.83 4.91
C LEU A 48 -6.66 4.16 3.51
N ILE A 49 -7.09 4.87 2.47
CA ILE A 49 -7.09 4.36 1.08
C ILE A 49 -5.68 3.94 0.63
N TYR A 50 -4.62 4.58 1.15
CA TYR A 50 -3.25 4.18 0.83
C TYR A 50 -2.93 2.73 1.24
N TYR A 51 -3.64 2.18 2.23
CA TYR A 51 -3.54 0.78 2.64
C TYR A 51 -4.24 -0.20 1.69
N GLN A 52 -5.02 0.27 0.71
CA GLN A 52 -5.62 -0.61 -0.30
C GLN A 52 -4.63 -0.95 -1.43
N CYS A 53 -3.53 -0.19 -1.57
CA CYS A 53 -2.49 -0.52 -2.52
C CYS A 53 -1.83 -1.85 -2.16
N THR A 54 -1.92 -2.88 -3.01
CA THR A 54 -1.28 -4.18 -2.75
C THR A 54 0.24 -4.19 -2.87
N LEU A 55 0.86 -3.04 -3.19
CA LEU A 55 2.31 -2.89 -3.42
C LEU A 55 2.87 -3.87 -4.48
N CYS A 56 2.02 -4.32 -5.43
CA CYS A 56 2.42 -5.22 -6.52
C CYS A 56 3.34 -4.57 -7.57
N ARG A 57 3.35 -3.22 -7.64
CA ARG A 57 4.19 -2.39 -8.53
C ARG A 57 3.93 -2.53 -10.03
N THR A 58 2.83 -3.17 -10.47
CA THR A 58 2.44 -3.20 -11.89
C THR A 58 2.32 -1.81 -12.51
N CYS A 59 1.87 -0.82 -11.72
CA CYS A 59 1.80 0.58 -12.13
C CYS A 59 3.14 1.16 -12.58
N ARG A 60 4.26 0.74 -11.96
CA ARG A 60 5.60 1.19 -12.31
C ARG A 60 6.09 0.56 -13.62
N VAL A 61 5.75 -0.71 -13.84
CA VAL A 61 6.13 -1.44 -15.06
C VAL A 61 5.53 -0.79 -16.31
N VAL A 62 4.29 -0.32 -16.22
CA VAL A 62 3.58 0.28 -17.37
C VAL A 62 3.73 1.80 -17.48
N CYS A 63 4.38 2.46 -16.51
CA CYS A 63 4.46 3.90 -16.51
C CYS A 63 5.46 4.38 -17.59
N PRO A 64 5.03 5.19 -18.57
CA PRO A 64 5.90 5.61 -19.68
C PRO A 64 7.03 6.56 -19.24
N ILE A 65 6.87 7.21 -18.08
CA ILE A 65 7.85 8.13 -17.49
C ILE A 65 8.53 7.54 -16.25
N GLY A 66 8.28 6.26 -15.92
CA GLY A 66 8.88 5.61 -14.76
C GLY A 66 8.42 6.14 -13.39
N HIS A 67 7.27 6.80 -13.32
CA HIS A 67 6.71 7.31 -12.05
C HIS A 67 6.27 6.16 -11.12
N ASP A 68 6.61 6.29 -9.83
CA ASP A 68 6.12 5.47 -8.74
C ASP A 68 5.17 6.28 -7.85
N PRO A 69 3.92 5.83 -7.63
CA PRO A 69 2.96 6.49 -6.73
C PRO A 69 3.33 6.42 -5.23
N SER A 70 4.54 5.98 -4.87
CA SER A 70 5.12 6.06 -3.53
C SER A 70 4.28 5.41 -2.43
N GLY A 71 3.69 4.24 -2.72
CA GLY A 71 2.74 3.58 -1.82
C GLY A 71 3.30 3.33 -0.42
N GLU A 72 4.54 2.87 -0.32
CA GLU A 72 5.25 2.63 0.94
C GLU A 72 5.49 3.92 1.71
N THR A 73 6.02 4.95 1.05
CA THR A 73 6.30 6.26 1.68
C THR A 73 5.03 6.92 2.19
N LEU A 74 3.93 6.83 1.43
CA LEU A 74 2.63 7.34 1.87
C LEU A 74 2.14 6.61 3.12
N ARG A 75 2.22 5.27 3.14
CA ARG A 75 1.88 4.47 4.34
C ARG A 75 2.78 4.83 5.53
N SER A 76 4.09 4.99 5.33
CA SER A 76 5.02 5.42 6.38
C SER A 76 4.69 6.80 6.94
N GLY A 77 4.27 7.74 6.08
CA GLY A 77 3.80 9.05 6.50
C GLY A 77 2.55 8.99 7.38
N LEU A 78 1.61 8.09 7.08
CA LEU A 78 0.43 7.86 7.91
C LEU A 78 0.79 7.32 9.29
N ILE A 79 1.70 6.34 9.37
CA ILE A 79 2.17 5.77 10.64
C ILE A 79 2.79 6.85 11.53
N ALA A 80 3.59 7.77 10.95
CA ALA A 80 4.23 8.85 11.70
C ALA A 80 3.24 9.80 12.40
N VAL A 81 2.00 9.84 11.93
CA VAL A 81 0.90 10.64 12.52
C VAL A 81 -0.17 9.78 13.21
N GLY A 82 0.10 8.49 13.43
CA GLY A 82 -0.79 7.57 14.15
C GLY A 82 -2.00 7.08 13.34
N VAL A 83 -1.96 7.17 12.01
CA VAL A 83 -3.02 6.68 11.12
C VAL A 83 -2.69 5.28 10.61
N GLU A 84 -3.32 4.29 11.20
CA GLU A 84 -3.11 2.87 10.92
C GLU A 84 -4.44 2.11 10.88
N THR A 85 -4.45 0.93 10.24
CA THR A 85 -5.60 0.03 10.30
C THR A 85 -5.57 -0.80 11.59
N PRO A 86 -6.73 -1.19 12.15
CA PRO A 86 -6.76 -2.09 13.31
C PRO A 86 -6.02 -3.42 13.05
N ALA A 87 -6.13 -3.96 11.83
CA ALA A 87 -5.44 -5.18 11.43
C ALA A 87 -3.91 -5.02 11.47
N ASN A 88 -3.37 -3.88 11.02
CA ASN A 88 -1.94 -3.60 11.10
C ASN A 88 -1.46 -3.47 12.55
N GLN A 89 -2.24 -2.80 13.40
CA GLN A 89 -1.93 -2.68 14.83
C GLN A 89 -1.86 -4.05 15.50
N THR A 90 -2.84 -4.92 15.26
CA THR A 90 -2.85 -6.30 15.78
C THR A 90 -1.68 -7.11 15.24
N MET A 91 -1.41 -7.03 13.93
CA MET A 91 -0.27 -7.72 13.31
C MET A 91 1.06 -7.32 13.97
N ILE A 92 1.29 -6.01 14.16
CA ILE A 92 2.52 -5.48 14.77
C ILE A 92 2.63 -5.94 16.23
N ALA A 93 1.52 -5.90 16.99
CA ALA A 93 1.50 -6.38 18.37
C ALA A 93 1.85 -7.88 18.44
N ASN A 94 1.27 -8.69 17.57
CA ASN A 94 1.53 -10.13 17.49
C ASN A 94 2.99 -10.43 17.14
N ILE A 95 3.56 -9.73 16.15
CA ILE A 95 4.98 -9.89 15.78
C ILE A 95 5.89 -9.59 16.97
N ARG A 96 5.62 -8.48 17.68
CA ARG A 96 6.43 -8.07 18.84
C ARG A 96 6.32 -9.05 20.02
N GLN A 97 5.14 -9.64 20.24
CA GLN A 97 4.89 -10.50 21.38
C GLN A 97 5.23 -11.98 21.12
N TYR A 98 4.92 -12.49 19.93
CA TYR A 98 4.97 -13.93 19.59
C TYR A 98 5.93 -14.26 18.45
N GLY A 99 6.58 -13.26 17.85
CA GLY A 99 7.52 -13.46 16.73
C GLY A 99 6.84 -13.77 15.39
N ASN A 100 5.51 -13.68 15.29
CA ASN A 100 4.75 -13.96 14.08
C ASN A 100 3.48 -13.08 14.02
N PRO A 101 2.88 -12.84 12.84
CA PRO A 101 1.74 -11.92 12.70
C PRO A 101 0.41 -12.49 13.20
N PHE A 102 0.31 -13.80 13.38
CA PHE A 102 -0.95 -14.50 13.62
C PHE A 102 -1.31 -14.65 15.10
N GLY A 103 -0.37 -14.33 16.01
CA GLY A 103 -0.56 -14.43 17.45
C GLY A 103 0.06 -15.69 18.03
N LEU A 104 -0.49 -16.16 19.16
CA LEU A 104 -0.09 -17.43 19.75
C LEU A 104 -0.67 -18.59 18.93
N LEU A 105 0.18 -19.53 18.52
CA LEU A 105 -0.20 -20.75 17.79
C LEU A 105 0.49 -21.97 18.39
N ALA A 106 -0.24 -23.09 18.45
CA ALA A 106 0.37 -24.39 18.67
C ALA A 106 1.06 -24.92 17.38
N GLU A 107 1.96 -25.89 17.53
CA GLU A 107 2.59 -26.54 16.37
C GLU A 107 1.53 -27.19 15.46
N GLY A 108 1.55 -26.84 14.18
CA GLY A 108 0.58 -27.32 13.19
C GLY A 108 -0.79 -26.62 13.22
N GLU A 109 -1.01 -25.66 14.12
CA GLU A 109 -2.26 -24.90 14.16
C GLU A 109 -2.36 -23.90 12.98
N ILE A 110 -3.50 -23.89 12.30
CA ILE A 110 -3.81 -22.93 11.24
C ILE A 110 -4.45 -21.69 11.87
N PRO A 111 -3.91 -20.48 11.62
CA PRO A 111 -4.51 -19.24 12.11
C PRO A 111 -5.97 -19.07 11.68
N LYS A 112 -6.85 -18.77 12.65
CA LYS A 112 -8.26 -18.47 12.39
C LYS A 112 -8.48 -17.07 11.83
N THR A 113 -7.60 -16.14 12.19
CA THR A 113 -7.64 -14.75 11.76
C THR A 113 -6.35 -14.42 11.06
N LEU A 114 -6.46 -13.90 9.84
CA LEU A 114 -5.31 -13.38 9.09
C LEU A 114 -5.25 -11.87 9.29
N THR A 115 -4.28 -11.44 10.08
CA THR A 115 -3.89 -10.02 10.17
C THR A 115 -2.71 -9.82 9.23
N CYS A 116 -3.02 -9.57 7.96
CA CYS A 116 -2.05 -9.28 6.90
C CYS A 116 -2.20 -7.82 6.41
N CYS A 117 -1.10 -7.29 5.87
CA CYS A 117 -0.83 -5.90 5.46
C CYS A 117 -1.75 -5.28 4.41
#